data_AF-A0A9D9K4G2-F1
#
_entry.id   AF-A0A9D9K4G2-F1
#
_cell.length_a   1.000
_cell.length_b   1.000
_cell.length_c   1.000
_cell.angle_alpha   90.00
_cell.angle_beta   90.00
_cell.angle_gamma   90.00
#
_symmetry.space_group_name_H-M   'P 1'
#
loop_
_entity.id
_entity.type
_entity.pdbx_description
1 polymer ?
#
loop_
_entity_poly.entity_id
_entity_poly.type
_entity_poly.pdbx_seq_one_letter_code
_entity_poly.pdbx_strand_id
1 'polypeptide(L)'
;MSREPIYSFAAVHNRLTVRGDLLALTALRIGAGRATEIIAADLPVLRDALGAPFIPGASLKGALRAQVEAVVRAIHPDQAFDLDQLETHMRQKISQLKEQQSSDDMALSKEIWRASTLIDLTFGAPWTAGRVFFKDARVDRTLWFGQFEMRNGVGINRDTETVEQGLLYDYEVVPAGVRFHFDLVVENAAAWQLGMLLAALKPWLRGDAQIGGFRSRGLGYVQLVGRGGREQPEIRFITVREGVAGVDDVLAWLNGGGEPVSAQQEQEWIAAFRTVLERPEAAKEMIDA
;
A
#
# COMPACT_ATOMS: atom_id res chain seq x y z
N MET A 1 -1.86 25.76 23.47
CA MET A 1 -2.73 25.09 22.48
C MET A 1 -2.49 23.60 22.65
N SER A 2 -3.52 22.78 22.80
CA SER A 2 -3.35 21.33 22.86
C SER A 2 -2.77 20.85 21.53
N ARG A 3 -1.89 19.85 21.59
CA ARG A 3 -1.38 19.16 20.41
C ARG A 3 -2.54 18.67 19.56
N GLU A 4 -2.46 18.90 18.24
CA GLU A 4 -3.46 18.36 17.32
C GLU A 4 -3.44 16.82 17.43
N PRO A 5 -4.59 16.16 17.62
CA PRO A 5 -4.63 14.74 17.92
C PRO A 5 -4.32 13.90 16.69
N ILE A 6 -3.86 12.67 16.90
CA ILE A 6 -3.39 11.81 15.82
C ILE A 6 -4.47 11.49 14.78
N TYR A 7 -5.74 11.44 15.17
CA TYR A 7 -6.87 11.19 14.27
C TYR A 7 -7.28 12.40 13.43
N SER A 8 -6.66 13.56 13.64
CA SER A 8 -6.82 14.74 12.80
C SER A 8 -5.70 14.86 11.77
N PHE A 9 -6.04 15.37 10.59
CA PHE A 9 -5.09 15.75 9.55
C PHE A 9 -4.99 17.27 9.39
N ALA A 10 -5.55 18.04 10.33
CA ALA A 10 -5.51 19.51 10.27
C ALA A 10 -4.08 20.05 10.36
N ALA A 11 -3.19 19.34 11.06
CA ALA A 11 -1.77 19.63 11.15
C ALA A 11 -0.93 18.48 10.61
N VAL A 12 0.25 18.84 10.09
CA VAL A 12 1.28 17.89 9.71
C VAL A 12 2.20 17.65 10.92
N HIS A 13 2.43 16.39 11.24
CA HIS A 13 3.27 15.96 12.36
C HIS A 13 4.51 15.21 11.92
N ASN A 14 4.37 14.26 10.99
CA ASN A 14 5.49 13.47 10.52
C ASN A 14 5.24 12.88 9.12
N ARG A 15 6.32 12.56 8.42
CA ARG A 15 6.27 11.85 7.13
C ARG A 15 7.42 10.88 7.01
N LEU A 16 7.09 9.67 6.58
CA LEU A 16 8.02 8.68 6.05
C LEU A 16 7.91 8.68 4.53
N THR A 17 9.04 8.72 3.83
CA THR A 17 9.10 8.50 2.38
C THR A 17 9.98 7.31 2.07
N VAL A 18 9.48 6.40 1.23
CA VAL A 18 10.24 5.28 0.68
C VAL A 18 10.32 5.44 -0.82
N ARG A 19 11.53 5.59 -1.36
CA ARG A 19 11.80 5.79 -2.79
C ARG A 19 12.76 4.74 -3.31
N GLY A 20 12.39 4.12 -4.41
CA GLY A 20 13.20 3.10 -5.07
C GLY A 20 12.73 2.84 -6.48
N ASP A 21 13.17 1.70 -7.01
CA ASP A 21 12.63 1.10 -8.22
C ASP A 21 12.05 -0.27 -7.86
N LEU A 22 10.87 -0.57 -8.38
CA LEU A 22 10.23 -1.88 -8.30
C LEU A 22 10.65 -2.70 -9.52
N LEU A 23 11.57 -3.64 -9.30
CA LEU A 23 12.10 -4.54 -10.31
C LEU A 23 11.14 -5.73 -10.52
N ALA A 24 10.71 -5.95 -11.75
CA ALA A 24 9.98 -7.17 -12.12
C ALA A 24 10.95 -8.35 -12.18
N LEU A 25 10.91 -9.26 -11.18
CA LEU A 25 11.73 -10.47 -11.17
C LEU A 25 11.20 -11.53 -12.13
N THR A 26 9.87 -11.59 -12.26
CA THR A 26 9.19 -12.36 -13.31
C THR A 26 8.30 -11.44 -14.13
N ALA A 27 7.84 -11.94 -15.28
CA ALA A 27 6.97 -11.16 -16.15
C ALA A 27 5.72 -10.69 -15.40
N LEU A 28 5.31 -9.45 -15.65
CA LEU A 28 4.32 -8.74 -14.86
C LEU A 28 3.05 -8.48 -15.67
N ARG A 29 1.91 -8.90 -15.11
CA ARG A 29 0.59 -8.62 -15.69
C ARG A 29 -0.20 -7.64 -14.82
N ILE A 30 -0.22 -6.37 -15.20
CA ILE A 30 -1.14 -5.38 -14.63
C ILE A 30 -2.30 -5.22 -15.62
N GLY A 31 -3.41 -5.93 -15.40
CA GLY A 31 -4.51 -5.95 -16.36
C GLY A 31 -5.37 -4.68 -16.30
N ALA A 32 -5.81 -4.20 -17.47
CA ALA A 32 -6.79 -3.11 -17.59
C ALA A 32 -8.26 -3.61 -17.60
N GLY A 33 -8.47 -4.92 -17.54
CA GLY A 33 -9.75 -5.57 -17.85
C GLY A 33 -9.62 -6.52 -19.04
N ARG A 34 -10.74 -7.01 -19.58
CA ARG A 34 -10.77 -7.71 -20.88
C ARG A 34 -10.86 -6.68 -22.00
N ALA A 35 -10.08 -6.84 -23.06
CA ALA A 35 -10.24 -6.02 -24.25
C ALA A 35 -11.55 -6.38 -24.96
N THR A 36 -12.24 -5.38 -25.51
CA THR A 36 -13.39 -5.56 -26.42
C THR A 36 -13.01 -5.34 -27.88
N GLU A 37 -11.75 -4.97 -28.15
CA GLU A 37 -11.22 -4.72 -29.50
C GLU A 37 -10.76 -6.03 -30.15
N ILE A 38 -11.06 -6.21 -31.44
CA ILE A 38 -10.84 -7.48 -32.18
C ILE A 38 -9.34 -7.79 -32.39
N ILE A 39 -8.47 -6.78 -32.39
CA ILE A 39 -7.03 -6.90 -32.70
C ILE A 39 -6.17 -6.88 -31.41
N ALA A 40 -6.75 -6.51 -30.28
CA ALA A 40 -6.05 -6.48 -29.00
C ALA A 40 -5.99 -7.89 -28.39
N ALA A 41 -4.96 -8.16 -27.60
CA ALA A 41 -4.91 -9.34 -26.75
C ALA A 41 -6.19 -9.43 -25.90
N ASP A 42 -6.67 -10.65 -25.61
CA ASP A 42 -7.88 -10.86 -24.80
C ASP A 42 -7.72 -10.18 -23.43
N LEU A 43 -6.49 -10.17 -22.92
CA LEU A 43 -6.11 -9.63 -21.62
C LEU A 43 -4.86 -8.72 -21.75
N PRO A 44 -5.04 -7.45 -22.11
CA PRO A 44 -3.93 -6.52 -22.32
C PRO A 44 -3.35 -5.99 -21.00
N VAL A 45 -2.13 -5.47 -21.09
CA VAL A 45 -1.50 -4.71 -19.98
C VAL A 45 -2.02 -3.27 -19.96
N LEU A 46 -2.21 -2.73 -18.76
CA LEU A 46 -2.56 -1.33 -18.53
C LEU A 46 -1.43 -0.40 -18.97
N ARG A 47 -1.77 0.62 -19.78
CA ARG A 47 -0.83 1.57 -20.39
C ARG A 47 -1.23 3.00 -20.09
N ASP A 48 -0.24 3.89 -20.07
CA ASP A 48 -0.45 5.34 -20.05
C ASP A 48 -0.88 5.88 -21.43
N ALA A 49 -1.20 7.17 -21.50
CA ALA A 49 -1.61 7.82 -22.75
C ALA A 49 -0.53 7.79 -23.86
N LEU A 50 0.71 7.45 -23.51
CA LEU A 50 1.85 7.31 -24.42
C LEU A 50 2.17 5.83 -24.72
N GLY A 51 1.28 4.90 -24.35
CA GLY A 51 1.41 3.47 -24.61
C GLY A 51 2.36 2.72 -23.67
N ALA A 52 2.95 3.37 -22.66
CA ALA A 52 3.89 2.71 -21.75
C ALA A 52 3.19 2.07 -20.56
N PRO A 53 3.65 0.90 -20.09
CA PRO A 53 3.06 0.27 -18.92
C PRO A 53 3.32 1.11 -17.66
N PHE A 54 2.37 1.07 -16.75
CA PHE A 54 2.55 1.59 -15.40
C PHE A 54 1.77 0.73 -14.40
N ILE A 55 2.16 0.81 -13.13
CA ILE A 55 1.45 0.15 -12.05
C ILE A 55 0.66 1.22 -11.30
N PRO A 56 -0.68 1.13 -11.24
CA PRO A 56 -1.48 2.08 -10.48
C PRO A 56 -1.08 2.09 -9.01
N GLY A 57 -1.02 3.27 -8.39
CA GLY A 57 -0.77 3.41 -6.96
C GLY A 57 -1.79 2.64 -6.12
N ALA A 58 -3.04 2.55 -6.59
CA ALA A 58 -4.09 1.73 -5.97
C ALA A 58 -3.75 0.22 -5.99
N SER A 59 -3.14 -0.28 -7.06
CA SER A 59 -2.72 -1.69 -7.14
C SER A 59 -1.58 -1.99 -6.17
N LEU A 60 -0.62 -1.07 -6.03
CA LEU A 60 0.46 -1.19 -5.04
C LEU A 60 -0.07 -1.11 -3.60
N LYS A 61 -0.94 -0.13 -3.33
CA LYS A 61 -1.59 0.04 -2.02
C LYS A 61 -2.41 -1.21 -1.65
N GLY A 62 -3.18 -1.74 -2.60
CA GLY A 62 -3.98 -2.94 -2.42
C GLY A 62 -3.13 -4.18 -2.15
N ALA A 63 -2.02 -4.36 -2.86
CA ALA A 63 -1.12 -5.48 -2.63
C ALA A 63 -0.46 -5.42 -1.24
N LEU A 64 0.04 -4.25 -0.83
CA LEU A 64 0.63 -4.08 0.50
C LEU A 64 -0.44 -4.23 1.59
N ARG A 65 -1.63 -3.64 1.42
CA ARG A 65 -2.77 -3.76 2.34
C ARG A 65 -3.17 -5.22 2.52
N ALA A 66 -3.37 -5.97 1.43
CA ALA A 66 -3.75 -7.39 1.49
C ALA A 66 -2.71 -8.25 2.23
N GLN A 67 -1.41 -7.96 2.04
CA GLN A 67 -0.34 -8.63 2.77
C GLN A 67 -0.42 -8.34 4.28
N VAL A 68 -0.63 -7.08 4.67
CA VAL A 68 -0.76 -6.68 6.07
C VAL A 68 -2.04 -7.25 6.69
N GLU A 69 -3.17 -7.18 6.00
CA GLU A 69 -4.43 -7.79 6.44
C GLU A 69 -4.26 -9.28 6.69
N ALA A 70 -3.59 -10.02 5.80
CA ALA A 70 -3.39 -11.46 5.99
C ALA A 70 -2.61 -11.78 7.28
N VAL A 71 -1.55 -11.04 7.58
CA VAL A 71 -0.74 -11.28 8.80
C VAL A 71 -1.43 -10.79 10.07
N VAL A 72 -2.16 -9.67 10.02
CA VAL A 72 -2.94 -9.17 11.16
C VAL A 72 -4.11 -10.12 11.45
N ARG A 73 -4.85 -10.54 10.42
CA ARG A 73 -5.99 -11.47 10.53
C ARG A 73 -5.61 -12.82 11.12
N ALA A 74 -4.37 -13.28 10.91
CA ALA A 74 -3.87 -14.51 11.49
C ALA A 74 -3.79 -14.49 13.03
N ILE A 75 -3.73 -13.29 13.63
CA ILE A 75 -3.62 -13.10 15.09
C ILE A 75 -4.92 -12.48 15.64
N HIS A 76 -5.44 -11.46 14.97
CA HIS A 76 -6.65 -10.71 15.34
C HIS A 76 -7.59 -10.60 14.15
N PRO A 77 -8.49 -11.58 13.94
CA PRO A 77 -9.45 -11.57 12.84
C PRO A 77 -10.39 -10.34 12.84
N ASP A 78 -10.67 -9.78 14.01
CA ASP A 78 -11.48 -8.60 14.24
C ASP A 78 -10.76 -7.27 13.93
N GLN A 79 -9.45 -7.32 13.64
CA GLN A 79 -8.65 -6.14 13.29
C GLN A 79 -8.36 -6.04 11.77
N ALA A 80 -8.97 -6.90 10.95
CA ALA A 80 -8.80 -6.92 9.50
C ALA A 80 -10.07 -7.38 8.78
N PHE A 81 -11.03 -6.47 8.63
CA PHE A 81 -12.34 -6.75 8.04
C PHE A 81 -12.27 -7.14 6.56
N ASP A 82 -13.12 -8.09 6.18
CA ASP A 82 -13.55 -8.27 4.79
C ASP A 82 -14.63 -7.24 4.39
N LEU A 83 -15.14 -7.35 3.16
CA LEU A 83 -16.11 -6.39 2.63
C LEU A 83 -17.43 -6.41 3.43
N ASP A 84 -17.96 -7.59 3.72
CA ASP A 84 -19.24 -7.75 4.42
C ASP A 84 -19.14 -7.24 5.87
N GLN A 85 -18.02 -7.52 6.52
CA GLN A 85 -17.70 -7.01 7.86
C GLN A 85 -17.56 -5.48 7.86
N LEU A 86 -16.90 -4.90 6.86
CA LEU A 86 -16.74 -3.45 6.73
C LEU A 86 -18.10 -2.76 6.54
N GLU A 87 -18.94 -3.28 5.65
CA GLU A 87 -20.29 -2.75 5.42
C GLU A 87 -21.17 -2.87 6.67
N THR A 88 -21.13 -4.01 7.35
CA THR A 88 -21.88 -4.26 8.59
C THR A 88 -21.40 -3.31 9.69
N HIS A 89 -20.09 -3.16 9.87
CA HIS A 89 -19.51 -2.26 10.87
C HIS A 89 -19.89 -0.79 10.59
N MET A 90 -19.87 -0.37 9.32
CA MET A 90 -20.31 0.96 8.93
C MET A 90 -21.76 1.22 9.36
N ARG A 91 -22.68 0.32 9.00
CA ARG A 91 -24.11 0.46 9.25
C ARG A 91 -24.46 0.38 10.72
N GLN A 92 -23.86 -0.56 11.45
CA GLN A 92 -24.27 -0.89 12.81
C GLN A 92 -23.51 -0.11 13.88
N LYS A 93 -22.27 0.31 13.63
CA LYS A 93 -21.44 0.98 14.64
C LYS A 93 -21.16 2.44 14.29
N ILE A 94 -20.60 2.68 13.11
CA ILE A 94 -20.11 4.02 12.73
C ILE A 94 -21.26 5.00 12.49
N SER A 95 -22.31 4.59 11.78
CA SER A 95 -23.48 5.44 11.56
C SER A 95 -24.15 5.85 12.89
N GLN A 96 -24.25 4.92 13.84
CA GLN A 96 -24.83 5.22 15.16
C GLN A 96 -24.01 6.24 15.94
N LEU A 97 -22.66 6.13 15.91
CA LEU A 97 -21.79 7.12 16.55
C LEU A 97 -22.00 8.52 15.96
N LYS A 98 -22.11 8.61 14.63
CA LYS A 98 -22.36 9.88 13.92
C LYS A 98 -23.71 10.51 14.28
N GLU A 99 -24.74 9.68 14.52
CA GLU A 99 -26.07 10.15 14.91
C GLU A 99 -26.13 10.60 16.38
N GLN A 100 -25.34 9.98 17.27
CA GLN A 100 -25.35 10.25 18.72
C GLN A 100 -24.57 11.51 19.14
N GLN A 101 -23.61 11.99 18.34
CA GLN A 101 -22.68 13.07 18.72
C GLN A 101 -22.73 14.27 17.75
N SER A 102 -23.88 14.95 17.65
CA SER A 102 -24.09 15.98 16.62
C SER A 102 -23.38 17.33 16.83
N SER A 103 -22.72 17.57 17.97
CA SER A 103 -22.16 18.91 18.30
C SER A 103 -20.67 18.95 18.68
N ASP A 104 -19.99 17.81 18.82
CA ASP A 104 -18.57 17.75 19.20
C ASP A 104 -17.80 16.83 18.23
N ASP A 105 -17.29 17.44 17.16
CA ASP A 105 -16.54 16.76 16.10
C ASP A 105 -15.27 16.06 16.63
N MET A 106 -14.66 16.61 17.68
CA MET A 106 -13.44 16.09 18.27
C MET A 106 -13.73 14.80 19.06
N ALA A 107 -14.78 14.82 19.88
CA ALA A 107 -15.24 13.63 20.60
C ALA A 107 -15.71 12.53 19.64
N LEU A 108 -16.41 12.90 18.54
CA LEU A 108 -16.82 11.95 17.51
C LEU A 108 -15.62 11.29 16.82
N SER A 109 -14.60 12.08 16.45
CA SER A 109 -13.39 11.55 15.81
C SER A 109 -12.65 10.57 16.72
N LYS A 110 -12.61 10.84 18.02
CA LYS A 110 -12.02 9.96 19.04
C LYS A 110 -12.77 8.63 19.18
N GLU A 111 -14.10 8.64 19.19
CA GLU A 111 -14.89 7.40 19.26
C GLU A 111 -14.82 6.59 17.95
N ILE A 112 -14.79 7.26 16.79
CA ILE A 112 -14.55 6.62 15.50
C ILE A 112 -13.15 5.97 15.46
N TRP A 113 -12.13 6.66 15.98
CA TRP A 113 -10.77 6.11 16.11
C TRP A 113 -10.75 4.80 16.91
N ARG A 114 -11.38 4.80 18.09
CA ARG A 114 -11.49 3.62 18.97
C ARG A 114 -12.26 2.47 18.33
N ALA A 115 -13.30 2.78 17.55
CA ALA A 115 -14.11 1.78 16.85
C ALA A 115 -13.43 1.19 15.60
N SER A 116 -12.41 1.85 15.06
CA SER A 116 -11.72 1.44 13.84
C SER A 116 -10.70 0.33 14.07
N THR A 117 -10.48 -0.49 13.05
CA THR A 117 -9.47 -1.56 13.10
C THR A 117 -8.05 -1.02 12.87
N LEU A 118 -7.02 -1.79 13.26
CA LEU A 118 -5.63 -1.43 12.94
C LEU A 118 -5.39 -1.17 11.43
N ILE A 119 -6.10 -1.90 10.57
CA ILE A 119 -6.04 -1.75 9.11
C ILE A 119 -6.69 -0.43 8.68
N ASP A 120 -7.87 -0.11 9.20
CA ASP A 120 -8.58 1.14 8.89
C ASP A 120 -7.76 2.36 9.32
N LEU A 121 -7.19 2.32 10.53
CA LEU A 121 -6.37 3.40 11.08
C LEU A 121 -5.12 3.70 10.24
N THR A 122 -4.65 2.72 9.45
CA THR A 122 -3.43 2.80 8.65
C THR A 122 -3.72 3.07 7.17
N PHE A 123 -4.56 2.24 6.54
CA PHE A 123 -4.83 2.31 5.10
C PHE A 123 -6.06 3.17 4.75
N GLY A 124 -6.91 3.47 5.72
CA GLY A 124 -8.16 4.21 5.59
C GLY A 124 -9.38 3.32 5.42
N ALA A 125 -10.54 3.90 5.74
CA ALA A 125 -11.88 3.34 5.57
C ALA A 125 -12.87 4.48 5.21
N PRO A 126 -14.13 4.20 4.85
CA PRO A 126 -15.10 5.25 4.51
C PRO A 126 -15.34 6.33 5.60
N TRP A 127 -14.91 6.07 6.84
CA TRP A 127 -15.06 6.97 7.98
C TRP A 127 -13.74 7.48 8.56
N THR A 128 -12.58 7.02 8.07
CA THR A 128 -11.27 7.46 8.56
C THR A 128 -10.27 7.59 7.41
N ALA A 129 -9.55 8.70 7.36
CA ALA A 129 -8.60 8.96 6.29
C ALA A 129 -7.39 8.01 6.40
N GLY A 130 -6.94 7.51 5.24
CA GLY A 130 -5.74 6.68 5.18
C GLY A 130 -4.46 7.50 5.29
N ARG A 131 -3.44 6.91 5.90
CA ARG A 131 -2.11 7.54 6.08
C ARG A 131 -1.10 7.16 5.01
N VAL A 132 -1.44 6.17 4.18
CA VAL A 132 -0.54 5.53 3.20
C VAL A 132 -0.91 5.95 1.79
N PHE A 133 0.04 6.56 1.09
CA PHE A 133 -0.11 7.10 -0.25
C PHE A 133 0.93 6.51 -1.19
N PHE A 134 0.47 6.03 -2.34
CA PHE A 134 1.32 5.54 -3.41
C PHE A 134 1.16 6.43 -4.64
N LYS A 135 2.27 6.77 -5.29
CA LYS A 135 2.21 7.28 -6.66
C LYS A 135 2.04 6.11 -7.64
N ASP A 136 1.46 6.41 -8.79
CA ASP A 136 1.53 5.49 -9.93
C ASP A 136 2.99 5.23 -10.28
N ALA A 137 3.40 3.96 -10.28
CA ALA A 137 4.75 3.59 -10.61
C ALA A 137 4.91 3.53 -12.12
N ARG A 138 5.52 4.59 -12.68
CA ARG A 138 5.84 4.70 -14.10
C ARG A 138 7.04 3.82 -14.44
N VAL A 139 7.00 3.19 -15.60
CA VAL A 139 8.12 2.40 -16.11
C VAL A 139 9.33 3.28 -16.39
N ASP A 140 10.53 2.78 -16.07
CA ASP A 140 11.78 3.35 -16.55
C ASP A 140 11.91 3.08 -18.06
N ARG A 141 11.68 4.12 -18.86
CA ARG A 141 11.71 4.05 -20.33
C ARG A 141 13.10 3.75 -20.90
N THR A 142 14.17 3.87 -20.10
CA THR A 142 15.51 3.49 -20.53
C THR A 142 15.74 1.97 -20.46
N LEU A 143 14.96 1.28 -19.63
CA LEU A 143 15.03 -0.17 -19.41
C LEU A 143 13.85 -0.93 -20.04
N TRP A 144 12.92 -0.22 -20.66
CA TRP A 144 11.77 -0.80 -21.37
C TRP A 144 11.79 -0.38 -22.84
N PHE A 145 12.04 -1.34 -23.74
CA PHE A 145 12.21 -1.11 -25.17
C PHE A 145 10.90 -1.04 -25.98
N GLY A 146 9.80 -0.65 -25.35
CA GLY A 146 8.51 -0.51 -26.05
C GLY A 146 7.80 -1.82 -26.39
N GLN A 147 8.25 -2.95 -25.84
CA GLN A 147 7.72 -4.27 -26.16
C GLN A 147 7.01 -4.93 -24.98
N PHE A 148 5.99 -5.70 -25.31
CA PHE A 148 5.28 -6.61 -24.42
C PHE A 148 5.51 -8.04 -24.88
N GLU A 149 5.53 -8.99 -23.94
CA GLU A 149 5.49 -10.40 -24.27
C GLU A 149 4.05 -10.86 -24.42
N MET A 150 3.75 -11.56 -25.50
CA MET A 150 2.50 -12.28 -25.70
C MET A 150 2.66 -13.70 -25.17
N ARG A 151 1.74 -14.14 -24.31
CA ARG A 151 1.70 -15.51 -23.78
C ARG A 151 0.31 -16.10 -23.97
N ASN A 152 0.26 -17.42 -24.12
CA ASN A 152 -0.99 -18.14 -24.29
C ASN A 152 -1.41 -18.85 -23.00
N GLY A 153 -2.71 -18.92 -22.76
CA GLY A 153 -3.33 -19.76 -21.74
C GLY A 153 -4.30 -20.74 -22.41
N VAL A 154 -4.31 -21.99 -21.94
CA VAL A 154 -5.25 -23.02 -22.39
C VAL A 154 -6.00 -23.61 -21.20
N GLY A 155 -7.31 -23.85 -21.36
CA GLY A 155 -8.06 -24.75 -20.51
C GLY A 155 -7.86 -26.19 -21.00
N ILE A 156 -7.46 -27.10 -20.11
CA ILE A 156 -7.30 -28.52 -20.42
C ILE A 156 -8.43 -29.29 -19.74
N ASN A 157 -9.13 -30.12 -20.51
CA ASN A 157 -10.10 -31.06 -19.97
C ASN A 157 -9.36 -32.21 -19.30
N ARG A 158 -9.68 -32.50 -18.03
CA ARG A 158 -8.95 -33.51 -17.24
C ARG A 158 -9.31 -34.94 -17.63
N ASP A 159 -10.49 -35.17 -18.19
CA ASP A 159 -10.96 -36.51 -18.56
C ASP A 159 -10.44 -36.91 -19.94
N THR A 160 -10.36 -35.96 -20.87
CA THR A 160 -9.89 -36.21 -22.24
C THR A 160 -8.42 -35.86 -22.46
N GLU A 161 -7.78 -35.18 -21.51
CA GLU A 161 -6.41 -34.63 -21.60
C GLU A 161 -6.17 -33.71 -22.82
N THR A 162 -7.24 -33.17 -23.42
CA THR A 162 -7.19 -32.27 -24.58
C THR A 162 -7.46 -30.81 -24.19
N VAL A 163 -7.05 -29.89 -25.06
CA VAL A 163 -7.47 -28.48 -24.97
C VAL A 163 -8.99 -28.40 -25.11
N GLU A 164 -9.64 -27.75 -24.16
CA GLU A 164 -11.06 -27.49 -24.20
C GLU A 164 -11.35 -26.38 -25.22
N GLN A 165 -12.31 -26.60 -26.10
CA GLN A 165 -12.64 -25.64 -27.16
C GLN A 165 -13.17 -24.33 -26.55
N GLY A 166 -12.66 -23.19 -27.04
CA GLY A 166 -13.04 -21.86 -26.56
C GLY A 166 -12.37 -21.42 -25.25
N LEU A 167 -11.45 -22.22 -24.69
CA LEU A 167 -10.64 -21.85 -23.51
C LEU A 167 -9.18 -21.54 -23.84
N LEU A 168 -8.84 -21.38 -25.13
CA LEU A 168 -7.61 -20.72 -25.57
C LEU A 168 -7.80 -19.21 -25.47
N TYR A 169 -6.86 -18.53 -24.83
CA TYR A 169 -6.81 -17.07 -24.79
C TYR A 169 -5.34 -16.63 -24.74
N ASP A 170 -5.08 -15.41 -25.19
CA ASP A 170 -3.78 -14.79 -25.04
C ASP A 170 -3.79 -13.69 -23.98
N TYR A 171 -2.61 -13.32 -23.52
CA TYR A 171 -2.45 -12.23 -22.57
C TYR A 171 -1.09 -11.58 -22.71
N GLU A 172 -1.10 -10.26 -22.52
CA GLU A 172 0.13 -9.47 -22.50
C GLU A 172 0.75 -9.48 -21.12
N VAL A 173 2.08 -9.44 -21.10
CA VAL A 173 2.87 -9.21 -19.90
C VAL A 173 4.00 -8.22 -20.20
N VAL A 174 4.37 -7.44 -19.19
CA VAL A 174 5.64 -6.72 -19.18
C VAL A 174 6.76 -7.74 -18.92
N PRO A 175 7.83 -7.76 -19.72
CA PRO A 175 8.96 -8.66 -19.50
C PRO A 175 9.60 -8.51 -18.12
N ALA A 176 10.24 -9.59 -17.65
CA ALA A 176 11.09 -9.51 -16.46
C ALA A 176 12.29 -8.58 -16.69
N GLY A 177 12.88 -8.06 -15.61
CA GLY A 177 14.00 -7.11 -15.64
C GLY A 177 13.59 -5.64 -15.76
N VAL A 178 12.34 -5.36 -16.15
CA VAL A 178 11.81 -4.00 -16.25
C VAL A 178 11.63 -3.39 -14.85
N ARG A 179 11.91 -2.08 -14.74
CA ARG A 179 11.81 -1.32 -13.49
C ARG A 179 10.70 -0.27 -13.55
N PHE A 180 10.05 -0.07 -12.42
CA PHE A 180 9.04 0.98 -12.23
C PHE A 180 9.41 1.87 -11.06
N HIS A 181 9.27 3.19 -11.18
CA HIS A 181 9.62 4.10 -10.10
C HIS A 181 8.65 3.95 -8.92
N PHE A 182 9.17 3.49 -7.78
CA PHE A 182 8.41 3.27 -6.57
C PHE A 182 8.50 4.49 -5.65
N ASP A 183 7.35 5.02 -5.25
CA ASP A 183 7.22 6.14 -4.34
C ASP A 183 6.05 5.87 -3.37
N LEU A 184 6.40 5.60 -2.11
CA LEU A 184 5.48 5.46 -0.99
C LEU A 184 5.69 6.62 -0.02
N VAL A 185 4.59 7.22 0.41
CA VAL A 185 4.56 8.28 1.43
C VAL A 185 3.60 7.84 2.54
N VAL A 186 4.04 7.99 3.78
CA VAL A 186 3.21 7.79 4.98
C VAL A 186 3.19 9.08 5.76
N GLU A 187 2.01 9.60 6.08
CA GLU A 187 1.87 10.88 6.81
C GLU A 187 1.12 10.72 8.12
N ASN A 188 1.54 11.51 9.11
CA ASN A 188 0.95 11.57 10.45
C ASN A 188 0.79 10.17 11.08
N ALA A 189 1.76 9.28 10.90
CA ALA A 189 1.68 7.92 11.38
C ALA A 189 2.23 7.79 12.81
N ALA A 190 1.56 6.97 13.63
CA ALA A 190 2.13 6.52 14.89
C ALA A 190 3.31 5.58 14.65
N ALA A 191 4.18 5.44 15.66
CA ALA A 191 5.31 4.51 15.64
C ALA A 191 4.92 3.07 15.26
N TRP A 192 3.78 2.57 15.76
CA TRP A 192 3.30 1.23 15.43
C TRP A 192 2.88 1.09 13.95
N GLN A 193 2.38 2.16 13.32
CA GLN A 193 1.99 2.16 11.91
C GLN A 193 3.23 2.21 11.01
N LEU A 194 4.24 3.01 11.40
CA LEU A 194 5.54 3.02 10.74
C LEU A 194 6.20 1.64 10.83
N GLY A 195 6.18 1.01 12.01
CA GLY A 195 6.70 -0.34 12.22
C GLY A 195 5.97 -1.41 11.42
N MET A 196 4.64 -1.35 11.38
CA MET A 196 3.80 -2.21 10.55
C MET A 196 4.20 -2.13 9.08
N LEU A 197 4.32 -0.90 8.54
CA LEU A 197 4.63 -0.69 7.13
C LEU A 197 6.07 -1.07 6.78
N LEU A 198 7.05 -0.75 7.63
CA LEU A 198 8.44 -1.17 7.42
C LEU A 198 8.58 -2.70 7.48
N ALA A 199 7.90 -3.36 8.42
CA ALA A 199 7.85 -4.82 8.47
C ALA A 199 7.19 -5.40 7.21
N ALA A 200 6.11 -4.77 6.73
CA ALA A 200 5.40 -5.17 5.52
C ALA A 200 6.21 -4.99 4.23
N LEU A 201 7.18 -4.07 4.21
CA LEU A 201 8.09 -3.90 3.08
C LEU A 201 9.20 -4.97 3.03
N LYS A 202 9.47 -5.72 4.11
CA LYS A 202 10.55 -6.73 4.13
C LYS A 202 10.41 -7.81 3.03
N PRO A 203 9.23 -8.40 2.78
CA PRO A 203 9.04 -9.29 1.63
C PRO A 203 9.30 -8.62 0.27
N TRP A 204 8.99 -7.33 0.14
CA TRP A 204 9.24 -6.57 -1.10
C TRP A 204 10.74 -6.36 -1.33
N LEU A 205 11.50 -6.08 -0.27
CA LEU A 205 12.96 -5.94 -0.35
C LEU A 205 13.66 -7.27 -0.72
N ARG A 206 13.12 -8.40 -0.27
CA ARG A 206 13.66 -9.73 -0.55
C ARG A 206 13.28 -10.29 -1.93
N GLY A 207 12.28 -9.73 -2.59
CA GLY A 207 11.77 -10.25 -3.86
C GLY A 207 10.64 -11.27 -3.72
N ASP A 208 10.08 -11.43 -2.52
CA ASP A 208 9.01 -12.39 -2.22
C ASP A 208 7.62 -11.85 -2.58
N ALA A 209 7.49 -10.53 -2.78
CA ALA A 209 6.21 -9.89 -3.03
C ALA A 209 5.70 -10.18 -4.45
N GLN A 210 4.39 -10.43 -4.56
CA GLN A 210 3.72 -10.62 -5.84
C GLN A 210 2.61 -9.59 -6.07
N ILE A 211 2.59 -8.98 -7.25
CA ILE A 211 1.57 -8.02 -7.67
C ILE A 211 0.95 -8.41 -9.03
N GLY A 212 -0.21 -7.83 -9.33
CA GLY A 212 -0.90 -8.06 -10.60
C GLY A 212 -1.65 -9.40 -10.70
N GLY A 213 -1.95 -9.80 -11.92
CA GLY A 213 -2.70 -11.01 -12.25
C GLY A 213 -1.81 -12.24 -12.45
N PHE A 214 -2.42 -13.42 -12.39
CA PHE A 214 -1.76 -14.73 -12.63
C PHE A 214 -0.58 -15.03 -11.68
N ARG A 215 -0.65 -14.53 -10.44
CA ARG A 215 0.35 -14.74 -9.39
C ARG A 215 0.65 -16.22 -9.13
N SER A 216 -0.39 -17.07 -9.11
CA SER A 216 -0.24 -18.53 -8.93
C SER A 216 0.36 -19.26 -10.14
N ARG A 217 0.60 -18.57 -11.26
CA ARG A 217 1.19 -19.12 -12.49
C ARG A 217 2.63 -18.65 -12.70
N GLY A 218 3.28 -18.16 -11.64
CA GLY A 218 4.68 -17.70 -11.66
C GLY A 218 4.88 -16.24 -12.10
N LEU A 219 3.81 -15.47 -12.32
CA LEU A 219 3.92 -14.06 -12.71
C LEU A 219 3.95 -13.11 -11.50
N GLY A 220 4.47 -11.91 -11.75
CA GLY A 220 4.31 -10.75 -10.88
C GLY A 220 5.19 -10.71 -9.64
N TYR A 221 6.22 -11.56 -9.54
CA TYR A 221 7.24 -11.42 -8.49
C TYR A 221 8.01 -10.11 -8.70
N VAL A 222 8.13 -9.33 -7.64
CA VAL A 222 8.77 -8.02 -7.67
C VAL A 222 9.72 -7.81 -6.50
N GLN A 223 10.76 -7.04 -6.73
CA GLN A 223 11.70 -6.61 -5.70
C GLN A 223 11.78 -5.08 -5.62
N LEU A 224 11.66 -4.52 -4.42
CA LEU A 224 11.95 -3.12 -4.17
C LEU A 224 13.47 -2.96 -4.00
N VAL A 225 14.10 -2.27 -4.95
CA VAL A 225 15.54 -1.97 -4.95
C VAL A 225 15.76 -0.46 -4.91
N GLY A 226 17.01 -0.06 -4.74
CA GLY A 226 17.40 1.34 -4.80
C GLY A 226 17.24 1.96 -6.19
N ARG A 227 16.82 3.22 -6.22
CA ARG A 227 16.63 3.96 -7.47
C ARG A 227 17.94 4.09 -8.23
N GLY A 228 17.89 3.91 -9.55
CA GLY A 228 19.06 4.10 -10.42
C GLY A 228 20.14 3.05 -10.21
N GLY A 229 19.78 1.83 -9.82
CA GLY A 229 20.71 0.70 -9.66
C GLY A 229 21.42 0.62 -8.31
N ARG A 230 20.99 1.41 -7.32
CA ARG A 230 21.42 1.23 -5.93
C ARG A 230 20.82 -0.07 -5.37
N GLU A 231 21.49 -0.69 -4.41
CA GLU A 231 20.99 -1.93 -3.81
C GLU A 231 19.72 -1.68 -2.97
N GLN A 232 19.72 -0.65 -2.12
CA GLN A 232 18.64 -0.39 -1.17
C GLN A 232 17.82 0.86 -1.53
N PRO A 233 16.50 0.85 -1.28
CA PRO A 233 15.67 2.04 -1.42
C PRO A 233 16.07 3.11 -0.40
N GLU A 234 15.80 4.36 -0.75
CA GLU A 234 15.95 5.47 0.18
C GLU A 234 14.72 5.55 1.08
N ILE A 235 14.95 5.48 2.40
CA ILE A 235 13.91 5.62 3.42
C ILE A 235 14.26 6.84 4.28
N ARG A 236 13.44 7.89 4.20
CA ARG A 236 13.64 9.13 4.97
C ARG A 236 12.45 9.39 5.87
N PHE A 237 12.71 10.00 7.02
CA PHE A 237 11.70 10.40 7.98
C PHE A 237 11.92 11.83 8.46
N ILE A 238 10.83 12.58 8.63
CA ILE A 238 10.83 13.93 9.18
C ILE A 238 9.68 14.07 10.18
N THR A 239 9.95 14.81 11.25
CA THR A 239 8.96 15.23 12.25
C THR A 239 8.89 16.75 12.26
N VAL A 240 7.70 17.30 12.46
CA VAL A 240 7.47 18.74 12.63
C VAL A 240 7.15 19.00 14.10
N ARG A 241 8.03 19.73 14.78
CA ARG A 241 7.83 20.15 16.18
C ARG A 241 6.81 21.29 16.26
N GLU A 242 6.20 21.44 17.43
CA GLU A 242 5.25 22.54 17.67
C GLU A 242 5.93 23.87 17.95
N GLY A 243 5.21 24.96 17.68
CA GLY A 243 5.62 26.32 17.98
C GLY A 243 6.77 26.82 17.09
N VAL A 244 7.48 27.84 17.57
CA VAL A 244 8.56 28.51 16.81
C VAL A 244 9.70 27.55 16.47
N ALA A 245 9.92 26.51 17.29
CA ALA A 245 10.92 25.48 17.04
C ALA A 245 10.61 24.60 15.81
N GLY A 246 9.36 24.61 15.32
CA GLY A 246 8.93 23.87 14.14
C GLY A 246 9.07 24.63 12.82
N VAL A 247 9.43 25.91 12.82
CA VAL A 247 9.52 26.71 11.57
C VAL A 247 10.53 26.11 10.60
N ASP A 248 11.72 25.76 11.09
CA ASP A 248 12.74 25.12 10.26
C ASP A 248 12.32 23.71 9.83
N ASP A 249 11.59 22.97 10.67
CA ASP A 249 11.07 21.65 10.31
C ASP A 249 10.02 21.74 9.19
N VAL A 250 9.15 22.75 9.22
CA VAL A 250 8.16 23.02 8.16
C VAL A 250 8.87 23.40 6.86
N LEU A 251 9.88 24.28 6.92
CA LEU A 251 10.67 24.63 5.73
C LEU A 251 11.42 23.42 5.17
N ALA A 252 12.02 22.59 6.03
CA ALA A 252 12.66 21.34 5.62
C ALA A 252 11.64 20.38 4.98
N TRP A 253 10.45 20.24 5.56
CA TRP A 253 9.35 19.44 5.02
C TRP A 253 8.93 19.86 3.62
N LEU A 254 8.70 21.17 3.42
CA LEU A 254 8.28 21.72 2.13
C LEU A 254 9.36 21.55 1.06
N ASN A 255 10.63 21.52 1.46
CA ASN A 255 11.76 21.26 0.58
C ASN A 255 12.05 19.76 0.37
N GLY A 256 11.18 18.86 0.84
CA GLY A 256 11.36 17.41 0.68
C GLY A 256 12.49 16.83 1.54
N GLY A 257 12.81 17.51 2.65
CA GLY A 257 13.80 17.09 3.64
C GLY A 257 13.37 15.89 4.48
N GLY A 258 14.13 15.65 5.55
CA GLY A 258 14.03 14.48 6.42
C GLY A 258 15.32 13.69 6.42
N GLU A 259 15.56 12.91 7.47
CA GLU A 259 16.81 12.18 7.67
C GLU A 259 16.64 10.69 7.30
N PRO A 260 17.71 10.00 6.86
CA PRO A 260 17.68 8.56 6.70
C PRO A 260 17.23 7.88 8.00
N VAL A 261 16.31 6.92 7.90
CA VAL A 261 15.86 6.15 9.07
C VAL A 261 17.00 5.29 9.58
N SER A 262 17.38 5.48 10.85
CA SER A 262 18.41 4.68 11.49
C SER A 262 17.90 3.27 11.83
N ALA A 263 18.82 2.30 11.95
CA ALA A 263 18.49 0.95 12.39
C ALA A 263 17.82 0.92 13.77
N GLN A 264 18.22 1.83 14.67
CA GLN A 264 17.60 1.96 15.99
C GLN A 264 16.14 2.42 15.88
N GLN A 265 15.85 3.47 15.08
CA GLN A 265 14.48 3.94 14.87
C GLN A 265 13.60 2.86 14.23
N GLU A 266 14.11 2.11 13.24
CA GLU A 266 13.37 0.98 12.67
C GLU A 266 13.04 -0.06 13.74
N GLN A 267 14.00 -0.44 14.58
CA GLN A 267 13.79 -1.42 15.65
C GLN A 267 12.75 -0.94 16.67
N GLU A 268 12.79 0.34 17.06
CA GLU A 268 11.81 0.95 17.97
C GLU A 268 10.40 0.92 17.39
N TRP A 269 10.24 1.27 16.11
CA TRP A 269 8.92 1.24 15.46
C TRP A 269 8.40 -0.19 15.27
N ILE A 270 9.25 -1.14 14.90
CA ILE A 270 8.86 -2.56 14.83
C ILE A 270 8.48 -3.10 16.21
N ALA A 271 9.17 -2.70 17.28
CA ALA A 271 8.79 -3.05 18.64
C ALA A 271 7.42 -2.45 19.02
N ALA A 272 7.15 -1.19 18.65
CA ALA A 272 5.84 -0.57 18.85
C ALA A 272 4.73 -1.32 18.09
N PHE A 273 4.99 -1.76 16.86
CA PHE A 273 4.05 -2.60 16.11
C PHE A 273 3.81 -3.94 16.81
N ARG A 274 4.85 -4.61 17.30
CA ARG A 274 4.71 -5.84 18.10
C ARG A 274 3.79 -5.62 19.30
N THR A 275 3.99 -4.56 20.07
CA THR A 275 3.15 -4.26 21.24
C THR A 275 1.68 -4.09 20.86
N VAL A 276 1.38 -3.41 19.76
CA VAL A 276 0.00 -3.25 19.26
C VAL A 276 -0.56 -4.57 18.73
N LEU A 277 0.28 -5.41 18.12
CA LEU A 277 -0.12 -6.74 17.66
C LEU A 277 -0.38 -7.71 18.82
N GLU A 278 0.26 -7.51 19.97
CA GLU A 278 -0.04 -8.25 21.20
C GLU A 278 -1.30 -7.71 21.89
N ARG A 279 -1.52 -6.38 21.84
CA ARG A 279 -2.67 -5.70 22.44
C ARG A 279 -3.20 -4.57 21.55
N PRO A 280 -4.16 -4.84 20.64
CA PRO A 280 -4.67 -3.83 19.71
C PRO A 280 -5.25 -2.58 20.38
N GLU A 281 -5.81 -2.73 21.57
CA GLU A 281 -6.33 -1.61 22.38
C GLU A 281 -5.27 -0.55 22.71
N ALA A 282 -3.97 -0.90 22.70
CA ALA A 282 -2.91 0.08 22.86
C ALA A 282 -2.92 1.15 21.75
N ALA A 283 -3.27 0.79 20.51
CA ALA A 283 -3.37 1.76 19.42
C ALA A 283 -4.63 2.65 19.52
N LYS A 284 -5.73 2.08 20.03
CA LYS A 284 -7.03 2.77 20.15
C LYS A 284 -7.04 3.85 21.23
N GLU A 285 -6.22 3.68 22.27
CA GLU A 285 -6.04 4.68 23.33
C GLU A 285 -4.92 5.71 23.04
N MET A 286 -4.13 5.52 21.97
CA MET A 286 -3.16 6.53 21.50
C MET A 286 -3.89 7.66 20.78
N ILE A 287 -4.29 8.69 21.54
CA ILE A 287 -5.08 9.82 21.04
C ILE A 287 -4.25 11.11 20.96
N ASP A 288 -3.34 11.33 21.92
CA ASP A 288 -2.49 12.54 22.02
C ASP A 288 -1.06 12.33 21.48
N ALA A 289 -0.84 11.23 20.75
CA ALA A 289 0.49 10.70 20.39
C ALA A 289 1.17 11.42 19.23
#